data_AF-A0A812N2W9-F1
#
_entry.id   AF-A0A812N2W9-F1
#
_cell.length_a   1.000
_cell.length_b   1.000
_cell.length_c   1.000
_cell.angle_alpha   90.00
_cell.angle_beta   90.00
_cell.angle_gamma   90.00
#
_symmetry.space_group_name_H-M   'P 1'
#
loop_
_entity.id
_entity.type
_entity.pdbx_description
1 polymer ?
#
loop_
_entity_poly.entity_id
_entity_poly.type
_entity_poly.pdbx_seq_one_letter_code
_entity_poly.pdbx_strand_id
1 'polypeptide(L)'
;MVPAGRAHDALLLELRKALEVGIMQPLCAKIEEDLRLLAHATMQANREALPLAPPEEALALLQLRPLRLTATDVVDLKDQVELRLSRHFYDLAALAPQDAEAYARMRSVALQRYGLDLLDGGLPAGSLAQGLDVIDVMRNVHLLATQYCYSLHQQFFTQASNQGEAKIRTITVEHLAASIRVHGYGVINTAVNYSVGFIKRKLEVVAEFLADESVKSRLLADKQWMQGRSCYTWARGVESAKIIRRLGAGRDGVSFLDKLRQVVSQIGNSLGYVRMVRTAGMRSMAGSLDFLEAAPWLGKREQGADSLTNEFLEAAESACSDAAVKEGAHLADAAARSVRRCFEASTDHLNLLADVFAKALARPLGGGVAPRLFHLLVPAMGCCFLDSLLFGRELLAKRAVTPTGAKGDAVLFDDGFAVGVAFVLRVFALDKDFQSLHWFQTEIADSDVAVGRAREAAGLPFQDSQRSAVQAVADRRTQLTSALGQLAAAMEAP
;
A
#
# COMPACT_ATOMS: atom_id res chain seq x y z
N MET A 1 7.70 32.29 66.67
CA MET A 1 6.83 31.10 66.65
C MET A 1 6.31 30.93 65.23
N VAL A 2 6.87 29.98 64.47
CA VAL A 2 6.34 29.64 63.14
C VAL A 2 4.95 29.02 63.37
N PRO A 3 3.89 29.47 62.67
CA PRO A 3 2.55 28.94 62.90
C PRO A 3 2.56 27.43 62.59
N ALA A 4 2.06 26.63 63.54
CA ALA A 4 2.15 25.17 63.54
C ALA A 4 1.71 24.49 62.21
N GLY A 5 0.82 25.14 61.45
CA GLY A 5 0.44 24.70 60.10
C GLY A 5 1.59 24.69 59.08
N ARG A 6 2.44 25.74 59.04
CA ARG A 6 3.54 25.80 58.05
C ARG A 6 4.64 24.76 58.30
N ALA A 7 4.88 24.44 59.57
CA ALA A 7 5.85 23.40 59.94
C ALA A 7 5.30 21.99 59.63
N HIS A 8 3.99 21.78 59.82
CA HIS A 8 3.30 20.56 59.44
C HIS A 8 3.32 20.35 57.92
N ASP A 9 3.00 21.39 57.14
CA ASP A 9 3.03 21.33 55.68
C ASP A 9 4.45 21.09 55.14
N ALA A 10 5.47 21.69 55.77
CA ALA A 10 6.87 21.47 55.42
C ALA A 10 7.31 20.02 55.70
N LEU A 11 6.92 19.45 56.84
CA LEU A 11 7.19 18.06 57.18
C LEU A 11 6.49 17.10 56.20
N LEU A 12 5.25 17.39 55.80
CA LEU A 12 4.54 16.58 54.81
C LEU A 12 5.21 16.61 53.45
N LEU A 13 5.70 17.78 53.04
CA LEU A 13 6.45 17.92 51.80
C LEU A 13 7.77 17.12 51.85
N GLU A 14 8.47 17.13 52.99
CA GLU A 14 9.68 16.33 53.17
C GLU A 14 9.40 14.82 53.19
N LEU A 15 8.34 14.38 53.87
CA LEU A 15 7.93 12.96 53.88
C LEU A 15 7.54 12.48 52.48
N ARG A 16 6.79 13.29 51.73
CA ARG A 16 6.44 12.99 50.34
C ARG A 16 7.69 12.93 49.45
N LYS A 17 8.62 13.87 49.59
CA LYS A 17 9.89 13.84 48.86
C LYS A 17 10.75 12.64 49.22
N ALA A 18 10.82 12.27 50.50
CA ALA A 18 11.58 11.11 50.95
C ALA A 18 10.97 9.80 50.40
N LEU A 19 9.64 9.69 50.39
CA LEU A 19 8.94 8.56 49.80
C LEU A 19 9.11 8.52 48.27
N GLU A 20 9.05 9.67 47.60
CA GLU A 20 9.23 9.78 46.16
C GLU A 20 10.66 9.40 45.72
N VAL A 21 11.68 9.96 46.37
CA VAL A 21 13.09 9.72 46.01
C VAL A 21 13.57 8.36 46.50
N GLY A 22 13.18 7.96 47.72
CA GLY A 22 13.68 6.76 48.37
C GLY A 22 13.00 5.47 47.94
N ILE A 23 11.71 5.52 47.57
CA ILE A 23 10.91 4.32 47.28
C ILE A 23 10.35 4.36 45.86
N MET A 24 9.70 5.45 45.46
CA MET A 24 8.96 5.49 44.19
C MET A 24 9.87 5.48 42.96
N GLN A 25 10.88 6.35 42.91
CA GLN A 25 11.84 6.41 41.80
C GLN A 25 12.60 5.09 41.57
N PRO A 26 13.22 4.46 42.60
CA PRO A 26 13.90 3.19 42.39
C PRO A 26 12.94 2.05 42.04
N LEU A 27 11.70 2.07 42.57
CA LEU A 27 10.68 1.09 42.22
C LEU A 27 10.26 1.22 40.75
N CYS A 28 9.97 2.44 40.28
CA CYS A 28 9.61 2.68 38.88
C CYS A 28 10.77 2.29 37.93
N ALA A 29 12.01 2.64 38.27
CA ALA A 29 13.18 2.30 37.47
C ALA A 29 13.40 0.78 37.36
N LYS A 30 13.29 0.05 38.48
CA LYS A 30 13.38 -1.42 38.50
C LYS A 30 12.28 -2.07 37.65
N ILE A 31 11.04 -1.59 37.77
CA ILE A 31 9.91 -2.11 36.98
C ILE A 31 10.13 -1.80 35.49
N GLU A 32 10.52 -0.58 35.14
CA GLU A 32 10.79 -0.19 33.76
C GLU A 32 11.93 -1.01 33.12
N GLU A 33 13.02 -1.25 33.86
CA GLU A 33 14.15 -2.06 33.41
C GLU A 33 13.72 -3.51 33.14
N ASP A 34 12.98 -4.14 34.06
CA ASP A 34 12.44 -5.50 33.86
C ASP A 34 11.49 -5.56 32.66
N LEU A 35 10.58 -4.59 32.55
CA LEU A 35 9.66 -4.49 31.40
C LEU A 35 10.39 -4.31 30.07
N ARG A 36 11.47 -3.51 30.02
CA ARG A 36 12.28 -3.34 28.80
C ARG A 36 13.01 -4.62 28.44
N LEU A 37 13.60 -5.31 29.41
CA LEU A 37 14.28 -6.58 29.19
C LEU A 37 13.30 -7.64 28.64
N LEU A 38 12.09 -7.71 29.20
CA LEU A 38 11.02 -8.59 28.72
C LEU A 38 10.54 -8.23 27.31
N ALA A 39 10.37 -6.93 27.02
CA ALA A 39 9.96 -6.47 25.70
C ALA A 39 11.05 -6.75 24.65
N HIS A 40 12.33 -6.57 24.97
CA HIS A 40 13.43 -6.88 24.06
C HIS A 40 13.61 -8.39 23.85
N ALA A 41 13.46 -9.19 24.90
CA ALA A 41 13.58 -10.64 24.81
C ALA A 41 12.35 -11.32 24.19
N THR A 42 11.20 -10.64 24.12
CA THR A 42 10.06 -11.09 23.30
C THR A 42 10.21 -10.70 21.84
N MET A 43 10.97 -9.64 21.53
CA MET A 43 11.27 -9.19 20.16
C MET A 43 12.43 -9.96 19.50
N GLN A 44 13.42 -10.40 20.28
CA GLN A 44 14.47 -11.32 19.83
C GLN A 44 14.05 -12.73 20.24
N ALA A 45 13.93 -13.68 19.30
CA ALA A 45 13.37 -15.02 19.52
C ALA A 45 14.14 -15.95 20.51
N ASN A 46 14.92 -15.41 21.45
CA ASN A 46 15.60 -16.12 22.53
C ASN A 46 14.71 -16.19 23.79
N ARG A 47 13.83 -17.19 23.83
CA ARG A 47 12.96 -17.48 24.99
C ARG A 47 13.71 -18.02 26.22
N GLU A 48 14.98 -18.41 26.09
CA GLU A 48 15.68 -19.25 27.08
C GLU A 48 16.38 -18.48 28.21
N ALA A 49 16.45 -17.14 28.16
CA ALA A 49 17.28 -16.33 29.07
C ALA A 49 16.51 -15.20 29.79
N LEU A 50 15.28 -15.44 30.22
CA LEU A 50 14.48 -14.44 30.94
C LEU A 50 14.35 -14.80 32.44
N PRO A 51 14.52 -13.84 33.37
CA PRO A 51 14.24 -14.07 34.78
C PRO A 51 12.76 -14.41 34.97
N LEU A 52 12.48 -15.65 35.36
CA LEU A 52 11.16 -16.28 35.42
C LEU A 52 10.18 -15.63 36.42
N ALA A 53 10.67 -14.86 37.40
CA ALA A 53 9.84 -14.32 38.48
C ALA A 53 9.99 -12.79 38.60
N PRO A 54 8.89 -12.03 38.77
CA PRO A 54 8.98 -10.61 39.14
C PRO A 54 9.78 -10.43 40.42
N PRO A 55 10.53 -9.33 40.58
CA PRO A 55 11.20 -9.01 41.83
C PRO A 55 10.19 -8.96 42.98
N GLU A 56 10.31 -9.88 43.95
CA GLU A 56 9.38 -10.04 45.08
C GLU A 56 9.22 -8.75 45.88
N GLU A 57 10.30 -7.97 46.02
CA GLU A 57 10.31 -6.66 46.67
C GLU A 57 9.34 -5.67 46.00
N ALA A 58 9.28 -5.67 44.67
CA ALA A 58 8.42 -4.76 43.92
C ALA A 58 6.94 -5.16 44.06
N LEU A 59 6.65 -6.46 43.99
CA LEU A 59 5.30 -6.98 44.23
C LEU A 59 4.81 -6.69 45.66
N ALA A 60 5.67 -6.90 46.66
CA ALA A 60 5.34 -6.64 48.05
C ALA A 60 4.99 -5.16 48.28
N LEU A 61 5.72 -4.24 47.66
CA LEU A 61 5.45 -2.80 47.75
C LEU A 61 4.16 -2.39 47.03
N LEU A 62 3.84 -3.02 45.89
CA LEU A 62 2.62 -2.75 45.13
C LEU A 62 1.36 -3.33 45.77
N GLN A 63 1.49 -4.36 46.62
CA GLN A 63 0.40 -4.97 47.38
C GLN A 63 0.11 -4.27 48.71
N LEU A 64 0.89 -3.24 49.06
CA LEU A 64 0.66 -2.47 50.29
C LEU A 64 -0.68 -1.75 50.24
N ARG A 65 -1.38 -1.75 51.37
CA ARG A 65 -2.56 -0.90 51.54
C ARG A 65 -2.17 0.58 51.52
N PRO A 66 -3.07 1.49 51.15
CA PRO A 66 -2.79 2.91 51.11
C PRO A 66 -2.17 3.42 52.41
N LEU A 67 -0.98 4.02 52.30
CA LEU A 67 -0.19 4.52 53.41
C LEU A 67 -0.83 5.81 53.92
N ARG A 68 -1.21 5.81 55.20
CA ARG A 68 -1.69 7.03 55.86
C ARG A 68 -0.50 7.81 56.40
N LEU A 69 -0.17 8.92 55.73
CA LEU A 69 0.89 9.83 56.19
C LEU A 69 0.36 10.76 57.30
N THR A 70 -0.93 11.14 57.23
CA THR A 70 -1.65 11.86 58.31
C THR A 70 -3.11 11.42 58.39
N ALA A 71 -3.90 12.08 59.24
CA ALA A 71 -5.34 11.84 59.35
C ALA A 71 -6.12 12.17 58.07
N THR A 72 -5.59 13.05 57.21
CA THR A 72 -6.24 13.51 55.97
C THR A 72 -5.50 13.07 54.71
N ASP A 73 -4.21 12.75 54.80
CA ASP A 73 -3.36 12.43 53.64
C ASP A 73 -3.09 10.94 53.54
N VAL A 74 -3.60 10.33 52.46
CA VAL A 74 -3.46 8.91 52.13
C VAL A 74 -2.72 8.81 50.80
N VAL A 75 -1.67 7.99 50.76
CA VAL A 75 -0.88 7.74 49.56
C VAL A 75 -1.00 6.27 49.21
N ASP A 76 -1.65 5.98 48.08
CA ASP A 76 -1.55 4.67 47.46
C ASP A 76 -0.28 4.62 46.60
N LEU A 77 0.59 3.65 46.89
CA LEU A 77 1.82 3.46 46.14
C LEU A 77 1.52 2.94 44.73
N LYS A 78 0.49 2.10 44.58
CA LYS A 78 0.14 1.51 43.30
C LYS A 78 -0.30 2.59 42.31
N ASP A 79 -1.26 3.43 42.69
CA ASP A 79 -1.77 4.51 41.84
C ASP A 79 -0.67 5.49 41.43
N GLN A 80 0.27 5.79 42.34
CA GLN A 80 1.37 6.72 42.06
C GLN A 80 2.41 6.11 41.11
N VAL A 81 2.67 4.79 41.20
CA VAL A 81 3.51 4.07 40.24
C VAL A 81 2.82 4.03 38.88
N GLU A 82 1.53 3.71 38.83
CA GLU A 82 0.74 3.67 37.60
C GLU A 82 0.75 5.02 36.88
N LEU A 83 0.46 6.11 37.60
CA LEU A 83 0.47 7.47 37.04
C LEU A 83 1.84 7.85 36.49
N ARG A 84 2.92 7.54 37.22
CA ARG A 84 4.27 7.94 36.82
C ARG A 84 4.77 7.15 35.62
N LEU A 85 4.58 5.82 35.63
CA LEU A 85 4.94 4.98 34.49
C LEU A 85 4.09 5.30 33.26
N SER A 86 2.80 5.58 33.43
CA SER A 86 1.91 6.01 32.34
C SER A 86 2.40 7.30 31.70
N ARG A 87 2.74 8.33 32.51
CA ARG A 87 3.28 9.60 32.01
C ARG A 87 4.63 9.40 31.31
N HIS A 88 5.52 8.61 31.91
CA HIS A 88 6.84 8.35 31.35
C HIS A 88 6.77 7.60 30.01
N PHE A 89 5.92 6.58 29.91
CA PHE A 89 5.72 5.85 28.65
C PHE A 89 5.05 6.72 27.58
N TYR A 90 4.13 7.60 27.97
CA TYR A 90 3.56 8.60 27.06
C TYR A 90 4.63 9.56 26.53
N ASP A 91 5.44 10.14 27.42
CA ASP A 91 6.49 11.09 27.03
C ASP A 91 7.53 10.41 26.12
N LEU A 92 7.93 9.17 26.43
CA LEU A 92 8.85 8.40 25.57
C LEU A 92 8.24 8.04 24.22
N ALA A 93 6.97 7.61 24.19
CA ALA A 93 6.27 7.31 22.94
C ALA A 93 6.02 8.58 22.10
N ALA A 94 5.82 9.73 22.73
CA ALA A 94 5.69 11.03 22.05
C ALA A 94 7.03 11.51 21.46
N LEU A 95 8.15 11.24 22.13
CA LEU A 95 9.50 11.56 21.64
C LEU A 95 9.95 10.60 20.53
N ALA A 96 9.60 9.32 20.63
CA ALA A 96 9.96 8.28 19.67
C ALA A 96 8.73 7.42 19.28
N PRO A 97 7.88 7.88 18.34
CA PRO A 97 6.70 7.15 17.88
C PRO A 97 6.97 5.74 17.34
N GLN A 98 8.18 5.49 16.84
CA GLN A 98 8.62 4.18 16.34
C GLN A 98 8.63 3.10 17.43
N ASP A 99 8.84 3.49 18.68
CA ASP A 99 8.90 2.59 19.83
C ASP A 99 7.55 2.48 20.55
N ALA A 100 6.50 3.15 20.04
CA ALA A 100 5.17 3.14 20.64
C ALA A 100 4.59 1.71 20.76
N GLU A 101 4.87 0.83 19.80
CA GLU A 101 4.46 -0.58 19.88
C GLU A 101 5.20 -1.33 20.99
N ALA A 102 6.50 -1.06 21.18
CA ALA A 102 7.27 -1.66 22.27
C ALA A 102 6.73 -1.21 23.64
N TYR A 103 6.41 0.08 23.80
CA TYR A 103 5.78 0.59 25.02
C TYR A 103 4.37 0.04 25.25
N ALA A 104 3.57 -0.15 24.19
CA ALA A 104 2.27 -0.82 24.29
C ALA A 104 2.39 -2.27 24.77
N ARG A 105 3.40 -3.01 24.28
CA ARG A 105 3.71 -4.37 24.78
C ARG A 105 4.19 -4.35 26.24
N MET A 106 5.06 -3.41 26.61
CA MET A 106 5.50 -3.23 28.00
C MET A 106 4.32 -3.00 28.95
N ARG A 107 3.29 -2.24 28.54
CA ARG A 107 2.06 -2.10 29.34
C ARG A 107 1.31 -3.40 29.51
N SER A 108 1.15 -4.18 28.44
CA SER A 108 0.48 -5.49 28.51
C SER A 108 1.21 -6.44 29.49
N VAL A 109 2.55 -6.44 29.44
CA VAL A 109 3.38 -7.21 30.39
C VAL A 109 3.26 -6.64 31.81
N ALA A 110 3.19 -5.32 32.00
CA ALA A 110 3.02 -4.70 33.31
C ALA A 110 1.71 -5.10 33.98
N LEU A 111 0.61 -5.15 33.22
CA LEU A 111 -0.68 -5.62 33.70
C LEU A 111 -0.62 -7.11 34.09
N GLN A 112 -0.05 -7.95 33.24
CA GLN A 112 0.02 -9.40 33.48
C GLN A 112 0.95 -9.78 34.63
N ARG A 113 2.09 -9.10 34.77
CA ARG A 113 3.15 -9.47 35.72
C ARG A 113 3.06 -8.74 37.07
N TYR A 114 2.61 -7.48 37.08
CA TYR A 114 2.55 -6.64 38.28
C TYR A 114 1.14 -6.21 38.67
N GLY A 115 0.13 -6.43 37.81
CA GLY A 115 -1.23 -5.96 38.04
C GLY A 115 -1.37 -4.43 37.96
N LEU A 116 -0.44 -3.77 37.28
CA LEU A 116 -0.43 -2.32 37.05
C LEU A 116 -1.27 -1.98 35.81
N ASP A 117 -2.32 -1.20 36.00
CA ASP A 117 -3.14 -0.69 34.90
C ASP A 117 -2.58 0.64 34.40
N LEU A 118 -1.68 0.55 33.42
CA LEU A 118 -1.05 1.72 32.81
C LEU A 118 -1.95 2.30 31.71
N LEU A 119 -2.14 3.62 31.75
CA LEU A 119 -2.96 4.30 30.75
C LEU A 119 -2.40 4.10 29.34
N ASP A 120 -3.31 3.87 28.39
CA ASP A 120 -2.93 3.92 26.99
C ASP A 120 -2.59 5.37 26.63
N GLY A 121 -1.36 5.61 26.19
CA GLY A 121 -0.95 6.91 25.71
C GLY A 121 -1.81 7.42 24.56
N GLY A 122 -2.57 6.55 23.87
CA GLY A 122 -3.56 6.97 22.88
C GLY A 122 -2.96 7.76 21.71
N LEU A 123 -1.63 7.76 21.60
CA LEU A 123 -0.92 8.32 20.48
C LEU A 123 -1.40 7.53 19.26
N PRO A 124 -1.84 8.22 18.19
CA PRO A 124 -2.24 7.51 16.98
C PRO A 124 -1.11 6.55 16.63
N ALA A 125 -1.45 5.33 16.20
CA ALA A 125 -0.51 4.30 15.74
C ALA A 125 0.21 4.71 14.44
N GLY A 126 0.57 5.99 14.32
CA GLY A 126 1.44 6.57 13.34
C GLY A 126 2.81 5.98 13.55
N SER A 127 3.08 4.92 12.77
CA SER A 127 4.42 4.68 12.30
C SER A 127 5.04 6.04 11.93
N LEU A 128 6.25 6.29 12.40
CA LEU A 128 7.06 7.48 12.12
C LEU A 128 7.24 7.75 10.61
N ALA A 129 6.84 6.79 9.78
CA ALA A 129 6.46 7.03 8.40
C ALA A 129 5.39 8.13 8.31
N GLN A 130 5.87 9.34 8.06
CA GLN A 130 5.17 10.51 7.53
C GLN A 130 4.53 10.20 6.15
N GLY A 131 3.73 9.14 6.08
CA GLY A 131 3.04 8.65 4.91
C GLY A 131 1.70 9.33 4.75
N LEU A 132 1.25 9.47 3.50
CA LEU A 132 -0.09 9.96 3.21
C LEU A 132 -1.15 9.05 3.84
N ASP A 133 -2.15 9.66 4.47
CA ASP A 133 -3.26 8.94 5.09
C ASP A 133 -4.10 8.21 4.03
N VAL A 134 -4.56 6.98 4.33
CA VAL A 134 -5.39 6.18 3.41
C VAL A 134 -6.67 6.93 3.04
N ILE A 135 -7.24 7.72 3.96
CA ILE A 135 -8.45 8.50 3.69
C ILE A 135 -8.15 9.62 2.69
N ASP A 136 -7.02 10.31 2.85
CA ASP A 136 -6.60 11.36 1.92
C ASP A 136 -6.28 10.80 0.54
N VAL A 137 -5.62 9.65 0.47
CA VAL A 137 -5.34 8.95 -0.79
C VAL A 137 -6.64 8.46 -1.44
N MET A 138 -7.58 7.91 -0.68
CA MET A 138 -8.91 7.48 -1.14
C MET A 138 -9.68 8.65 -1.76
N ARG A 139 -9.77 9.79 -1.05
CA ARG A 139 -10.47 10.99 -1.54
C ARG A 139 -9.83 11.53 -2.82
N ASN A 140 -8.52 11.39 -2.94
CA ASN A 140 -7.73 11.89 -4.05
C ASN A 140 -7.20 10.78 -4.96
N VAL A 141 -7.95 9.69 -5.16
CA VAL A 141 -7.52 8.55 -6.00
C VAL A 141 -7.17 8.96 -7.43
N HIS A 142 -7.80 10.03 -7.93
CA HIS A 142 -7.50 10.62 -9.22
C HIS A 142 -6.11 11.28 -9.28
N LEU A 143 -5.68 11.96 -8.21
CA LEU A 143 -4.33 12.51 -8.10
C LEU A 143 -3.31 11.37 -7.96
N LEU A 144 -3.61 10.35 -7.16
CA LEU A 144 -2.77 9.15 -7.05
C LEU A 144 -2.54 8.53 -8.44
N ALA A 145 -3.62 8.25 -9.18
CA ALA A 145 -3.53 7.58 -10.47
C ALA A 145 -2.77 8.38 -11.53
N THR A 146 -2.77 9.72 -11.43
CA THR A 146 -2.17 10.63 -12.42
C THR A 146 -0.75 11.04 -12.08
N GLN A 147 -0.44 11.23 -10.79
CA GLN A 147 0.83 11.81 -10.34
C GLN A 147 1.80 10.78 -9.76
N TYR A 148 1.37 9.53 -9.55
CA TYR A 148 2.20 8.47 -9.02
C TYR A 148 2.36 7.32 -10.00
N CYS A 149 3.52 6.70 -9.97
CA CYS A 149 3.84 5.49 -10.70
C CYS A 149 3.80 4.30 -9.76
N TYR A 150 3.12 3.23 -10.17
CA TYR A 150 2.99 1.99 -9.42
C TYR A 150 4.10 1.00 -9.79
N SER A 151 4.70 0.36 -8.77
CA SER A 151 5.55 -0.83 -8.94
C SER A 151 4.80 -2.08 -8.53
N LEU A 152 4.63 -3.01 -9.47
CA LEU A 152 3.92 -4.27 -9.25
C LEU A 152 4.66 -5.21 -8.30
N HIS A 153 5.99 -5.28 -8.45
CA HIS A 153 6.82 -6.26 -7.73
C HIS A 153 6.98 -5.93 -6.25
N GLN A 154 7.29 -4.67 -5.95
CA GLN A 154 7.52 -4.20 -4.57
C GLN A 154 6.26 -3.61 -3.92
N GLN A 155 5.15 -3.47 -4.68
CA GLN A 155 3.87 -2.92 -4.21
C GLN A 155 4.04 -1.57 -3.51
N PHE A 156 4.58 -0.58 -4.21
CA PHE A 156 4.69 0.80 -3.72
C PHE A 156 4.40 1.80 -4.84
N PHE A 157 4.07 3.03 -4.45
CA PHE A 157 3.92 4.16 -5.37
C PHE A 157 5.03 5.19 -5.15
N THR A 158 5.55 5.74 -6.24
CA THR A 158 6.43 6.91 -6.22
C THR A 158 5.86 8.05 -7.02
N GLN A 159 6.00 9.26 -6.53
CA GLN A 159 5.58 10.45 -7.27
C GLN A 159 6.40 10.59 -8.56
N ALA A 160 5.72 10.78 -9.69
CA ALA A 160 6.31 10.87 -11.02
C ALA A 160 7.05 12.20 -11.26
N SER A 161 6.62 13.26 -10.59
CA SER A 161 7.28 14.57 -10.61
C SER A 161 7.46 15.08 -9.19
N ASN A 162 8.62 15.67 -8.92
CA ASN A 162 8.98 16.20 -7.62
C ASN A 162 8.25 17.52 -7.30
N GLN A 163 7.50 18.11 -8.24
CA GLN A 163 6.72 19.36 -8.07
C GLN A 163 7.48 20.52 -7.39
N GLY A 164 8.82 20.54 -7.48
CA GLY A 164 9.68 21.55 -6.84
C GLY A 164 10.13 21.22 -5.41
N GLU A 165 9.71 20.10 -4.81
CA GLU A 165 10.22 19.62 -3.52
C GLU A 165 11.62 18.99 -3.67
N ALA A 166 12.35 18.81 -2.57
CA ALA A 166 13.67 18.17 -2.61
C ALA A 166 13.58 16.63 -2.50
N LYS A 167 12.42 16.09 -2.10
CA LYS A 167 12.21 14.67 -1.82
C LYS A 167 10.99 14.16 -2.57
N ILE A 168 11.13 13.02 -3.23
CA ILE A 168 10.03 12.31 -3.88
C ILE A 168 9.18 11.63 -2.81
N ARG A 169 7.86 11.81 -2.88
CA ARG A 169 6.93 11.15 -1.96
C ARG A 169 6.69 9.70 -2.39
N THR A 170 6.68 8.81 -1.42
CA THR A 170 6.48 7.36 -1.60
C THR A 170 5.35 6.86 -0.72
N ILE A 171 4.46 6.02 -1.28
CA ILE A 171 3.39 5.36 -0.54
C ILE A 171 3.70 3.87 -0.54
N THR A 172 3.87 3.30 0.66
CA THR A 172 4.15 1.87 0.85
C THR A 172 3.00 1.17 1.56
N VAL A 173 3.04 -0.17 1.54
CA VAL A 173 2.08 -1.01 2.27
C VAL A 173 2.10 -0.71 3.77
N GLU A 174 3.27 -0.40 4.35
CA GLU A 174 3.42 -0.07 5.77
C GLU A 174 2.67 1.20 6.14
N HIS A 175 2.74 2.23 5.30
CA HIS A 175 2.05 3.51 5.52
C HIS A 175 0.53 3.30 5.52
N LEU A 176 0.02 2.56 4.53
CA LEU A 176 -1.39 2.24 4.45
C LEU A 176 -1.84 1.33 5.60
N ALA A 177 -1.01 0.38 6.04
CA ALA A 177 -1.35 -0.51 7.15
C ALA A 177 -1.44 0.27 8.47
N ALA A 178 -0.53 1.21 8.71
CA ALA A 178 -0.59 2.10 9.87
C ALA A 178 -1.85 2.95 9.87
N SER A 179 -2.18 3.55 8.74
CA SER A 179 -3.41 4.34 8.60
C SER A 179 -4.69 3.49 8.76
N ILE A 180 -4.73 2.25 8.22
CA ILE A 180 -5.84 1.31 8.44
C ILE A 180 -5.97 0.93 9.93
N ARG A 181 -4.87 0.79 10.67
CA ARG A 181 -4.94 0.56 12.13
C ARG A 181 -5.61 1.69 12.88
N VAL A 182 -5.40 2.94 12.45
CA VAL A 182 -5.99 4.13 13.07
C VAL A 182 -7.47 4.28 12.71
N HIS A 183 -7.82 4.11 11.44
CA HIS A 183 -9.20 4.36 10.96
C HIS A 183 -10.10 3.14 10.94
N GLY A 184 -9.55 1.96 11.17
CA GLY A 184 -10.26 0.68 11.15
C GLY A 184 -10.42 0.09 9.75
N TYR A 185 -10.76 -1.20 9.72
CA TYR A 185 -10.83 -2.01 8.50
C TYR A 185 -11.94 -1.59 7.54
N GLY A 186 -12.98 -0.87 8.00
CA GLY A 186 -14.07 -0.38 7.15
C GLY A 186 -13.61 0.57 6.04
N VAL A 187 -12.44 1.21 6.22
CA VAL A 187 -11.87 2.10 5.21
C VAL A 187 -11.41 1.34 3.97
N ILE A 188 -11.05 0.05 4.08
CA ILE A 188 -10.63 -0.79 2.94
C ILE A 188 -11.75 -0.87 1.90
N ASN A 189 -12.96 -1.26 2.31
CA ASN A 189 -14.10 -1.39 1.39
C ASN A 189 -14.47 -0.04 0.76
N THR A 190 -14.39 1.03 1.55
CA THR A 190 -14.68 2.38 1.07
C THR A 190 -13.65 2.82 0.03
N ALA A 191 -12.35 2.62 0.29
CA ALA A 191 -11.28 2.92 -0.65
C ALA A 191 -11.44 2.14 -1.97
N VAL A 192 -11.75 0.85 -1.88
CA VAL A 192 -12.04 0.02 -3.06
C VAL A 192 -13.22 0.58 -3.86
N ASN A 193 -14.31 0.99 -3.20
CA ASN A 193 -15.47 1.55 -3.88
C ASN A 193 -15.15 2.86 -4.62
N TYR A 194 -14.36 3.76 -4.03
CA TYR A 194 -13.90 4.98 -4.70
C TYR A 194 -13.03 4.67 -5.93
N SER A 195 -12.12 3.71 -5.82
CA SER A 195 -11.28 3.26 -6.93
C SER A 195 -12.11 2.63 -8.05
N VAL A 196 -13.09 1.78 -7.73
CA VAL A 196 -14.03 1.19 -8.70
C VAL A 196 -14.82 2.29 -9.42
N GLY A 197 -15.32 3.29 -8.71
CA GLY A 197 -16.02 4.43 -9.31
C GLY A 197 -15.13 5.30 -10.21
N PHE A 198 -13.83 5.37 -9.94
CA PHE A 198 -12.86 6.04 -10.80
C PHE A 198 -12.53 5.20 -12.05
N ILE A 199 -12.27 3.90 -11.87
CA ILE A 199 -11.99 2.96 -12.96
C ILE A 199 -13.16 2.93 -13.96
N LYS A 200 -14.41 2.91 -13.46
CA LYS A 200 -15.61 2.97 -14.31
C LYS A 200 -15.58 4.16 -15.28
N ARG A 201 -15.35 5.37 -14.74
CA ARG A 201 -15.29 6.61 -15.53
C ARG A 201 -14.16 6.58 -16.56
N LYS A 202 -13.02 5.98 -16.23
CA LYS A 202 -11.89 5.83 -17.16
C LYS A 202 -12.14 4.79 -18.23
N LEU A 203 -12.82 3.69 -17.91
CA LEU A 203 -13.26 2.69 -18.90
C LEU A 203 -14.27 3.27 -19.89
N GLU A 204 -15.18 4.16 -19.44
CA GLU A 204 -16.09 4.90 -20.33
C GLU A 204 -15.30 5.74 -21.35
N VAL A 205 -14.21 6.41 -20.94
CA VAL A 205 -13.33 7.16 -21.86
C VAL A 205 -12.63 6.21 -22.84
N VAL A 206 -12.17 5.04 -22.41
CA VAL A 206 -11.58 4.04 -23.32
C VAL A 206 -12.61 3.56 -24.34
N ALA A 207 -13.85 3.31 -23.90
CA ALA A 207 -14.93 2.87 -24.77
C ALA A 207 -15.32 3.95 -25.80
N GLU A 208 -15.41 5.22 -25.37
CA GLU A 208 -15.68 6.36 -26.25
C GLU A 208 -14.58 6.53 -27.29
N PHE A 209 -13.31 6.41 -26.88
CA PHE A 209 -12.17 6.48 -27.80
C PHE A 209 -12.20 5.37 -28.87
N LEU A 210 -12.58 4.14 -28.49
CA LEU A 210 -12.73 3.03 -29.42
C LEU A 210 -13.93 3.20 -30.37
N ALA A 211 -14.95 3.93 -29.95
CA ALA A 211 -16.15 4.19 -30.74
C ALA A 211 -15.94 5.26 -31.83
N ASP A 212 -14.88 6.07 -31.73
CA ASP A 212 -14.49 7.03 -32.77
C ASP A 212 -14.25 6.31 -34.11
N GLU A 213 -14.95 6.74 -35.16
CA GLU A 213 -14.89 6.09 -36.48
C GLU A 213 -13.50 6.15 -37.12
N SER A 214 -12.69 7.18 -36.82
CA SER A 214 -11.32 7.29 -37.32
C SER A 214 -10.38 6.26 -36.68
N VAL A 215 -10.55 6.00 -35.39
CA VAL A 215 -9.81 4.96 -34.64
C VAL A 215 -10.29 3.58 -35.08
N LYS A 216 -11.60 3.36 -35.10
CA LYS A 216 -12.22 2.09 -35.48
C LYS A 216 -11.89 1.67 -36.90
N SER A 217 -11.95 2.57 -37.87
CA SER A 217 -11.57 2.28 -39.27
C SER A 217 -10.10 1.86 -39.38
N ARG A 218 -9.20 2.51 -38.63
CA ARG A 218 -7.79 2.12 -38.57
C ARG A 218 -7.60 0.73 -37.97
N LEU A 219 -8.27 0.43 -36.85
CA LEU A 219 -8.17 -0.87 -36.20
C LEU A 219 -8.76 -2.00 -37.06
N LEU A 220 -9.82 -1.73 -37.83
CA LEU A 220 -10.34 -2.69 -38.81
C LEU A 220 -9.35 -2.98 -39.94
N ALA A 221 -8.61 -1.97 -40.40
CA ALA A 221 -7.54 -2.16 -41.38
C ALA A 221 -6.40 -3.02 -40.80
N ASP A 222 -6.05 -2.85 -39.53
CA ASP A 222 -5.05 -3.70 -38.85
C ASP A 222 -5.56 -5.13 -38.63
N LYS A 223 -6.85 -5.30 -38.35
CA LYS A 223 -7.50 -6.61 -38.30
C LYS A 223 -7.42 -7.34 -39.64
N GLN A 224 -7.70 -6.65 -40.75
CA GLN A 224 -7.59 -7.20 -42.10
C GLN A 224 -6.14 -7.54 -42.45
N TRP A 225 -5.19 -6.68 -42.07
CA TRP A 225 -3.78 -6.93 -42.29
C TRP A 225 -3.27 -8.20 -41.59
N MET A 226 -3.82 -8.50 -40.41
CA MET A 226 -3.52 -9.73 -39.66
C MET A 226 -4.14 -10.99 -40.28
N GLN A 227 -5.13 -10.88 -41.18
CA GLN A 227 -5.72 -12.05 -41.83
C GLN A 227 -4.67 -12.75 -42.69
N GLY A 228 -4.29 -13.98 -42.30
CA GLY A 228 -3.27 -14.78 -42.98
C GLY A 228 -1.83 -14.57 -42.49
N ARG A 229 -1.61 -13.81 -41.41
CA ARG A 229 -0.29 -13.66 -40.78
C ARG A 229 -0.26 -14.34 -39.41
N SER A 230 0.90 -14.87 -39.04
CA SER A 230 1.10 -15.55 -37.75
C SER A 230 1.52 -14.61 -36.61
N CYS A 231 2.03 -13.41 -36.91
CA CYS A 231 2.45 -12.45 -35.89
C CYS A 231 2.24 -11.01 -36.35
N TYR A 232 1.97 -10.14 -35.37
CA TYR A 232 1.97 -8.70 -35.55
C TYR A 232 3.41 -8.20 -35.58
N THR A 233 3.81 -7.29 -36.47
CA THR A 233 5.22 -6.85 -36.56
C THR A 233 5.47 -5.55 -35.80
N TRP A 234 6.69 -5.37 -35.28
CA TRP A 234 7.11 -4.13 -34.62
C TRP A 234 6.91 -2.89 -35.51
N ALA A 235 7.35 -2.97 -36.77
CA ALA A 235 7.17 -1.90 -37.76
C ALA A 235 5.70 -1.50 -37.95
N ARG A 236 4.77 -2.48 -37.94
CA ARG A 236 3.33 -2.23 -38.05
C ARG A 236 2.77 -1.55 -36.80
N GLY A 237 3.28 -1.88 -35.62
CA GLY A 237 2.96 -1.20 -34.36
C GLY A 237 3.33 0.28 -34.41
N VAL A 238 4.55 0.57 -34.86
CA VAL A 238 5.06 1.94 -35.04
C VAL A 238 4.26 2.72 -36.09
N GLU A 239 3.90 2.08 -37.21
CA GLU A 239 3.06 2.70 -38.25
C GLU A 239 1.67 3.07 -37.70
N SER A 240 1.05 2.13 -36.98
CA SER A 240 -0.26 2.33 -36.37
C SER A 240 -0.23 3.45 -35.33
N ALA A 241 0.80 3.48 -34.48
CA ALA A 241 1.01 4.57 -33.53
C ALA A 241 1.14 5.93 -34.23
N LYS A 242 1.89 6.00 -35.34
CA LYS A 242 2.04 7.25 -36.14
C LYS A 242 0.71 7.73 -36.71
N ILE A 243 -0.10 6.83 -37.25
CA ILE A 243 -1.38 7.18 -37.86
C ILE A 243 -2.35 7.67 -36.80
N ILE A 244 -2.45 6.98 -35.66
CA ILE A 244 -3.35 7.40 -34.56
C ILE A 244 -2.89 8.72 -33.95
N ARG A 245 -1.58 8.96 -33.82
CA ARG A 245 -1.05 10.28 -33.38
C ARG A 245 -1.43 11.44 -34.32
N ARG A 246 -1.63 11.17 -35.63
CA ARG A 246 -2.04 12.19 -36.62
C ARG A 246 -3.53 12.55 -36.55
N LEU A 247 -4.36 11.74 -35.89
CA LEU A 247 -5.80 12.02 -35.73
C LEU A 247 -6.05 13.28 -34.91
N GLY A 248 -5.10 13.67 -34.06
CA GLY A 248 -5.08 14.95 -33.39
C GLY A 248 -4.36 14.94 -32.05
N ALA A 249 -4.24 16.12 -31.48
CA ALA A 249 -3.75 16.35 -30.13
C ALA A 249 -4.81 17.09 -29.32
N GLY A 250 -4.82 16.86 -28.01
CA GLY A 250 -5.65 17.67 -27.12
C GLY A 250 -5.12 19.09 -26.99
N ARG A 251 -5.85 19.93 -26.23
CA ARG A 251 -5.47 21.32 -25.94
C ARG A 251 -4.08 21.47 -25.33
N ASP A 252 -3.60 20.43 -24.65
CA ASP A 252 -2.31 20.38 -23.96
C ASP A 252 -1.13 19.98 -24.89
N GLY A 253 -1.39 19.79 -26.19
CA GLY A 253 -0.38 19.35 -27.17
C GLY A 253 -0.06 17.85 -27.13
N VAL A 254 -0.60 17.11 -26.15
CA VAL A 254 -0.44 15.65 -26.04
C VAL A 254 -1.35 14.93 -27.06
N SER A 255 -0.76 14.00 -27.82
CA SER A 255 -1.48 13.19 -28.81
C SER A 255 -2.59 12.35 -28.18
N PHE A 256 -3.69 12.09 -28.91
CA PHE A 256 -4.77 11.27 -28.37
C PHE A 256 -4.34 9.85 -27.98
N LEU A 257 -3.40 9.25 -28.73
CA LEU A 257 -2.84 7.94 -28.39
C LEU A 257 -2.11 7.96 -27.04
N ASP A 258 -1.34 9.02 -26.78
CA ASP A 258 -0.61 9.15 -25.50
C ASP A 258 -1.57 9.47 -24.34
N LYS A 259 -2.63 10.26 -24.59
CA LYS A 259 -3.71 10.46 -23.60
C LYS A 259 -4.40 9.13 -23.26
N LEU A 260 -4.67 8.28 -24.25
CA LEU A 260 -5.24 6.97 -23.99
C LEU A 260 -4.29 6.09 -23.19
N ARG A 261 -3.00 6.06 -23.55
CA ARG A 261 -1.98 5.35 -22.75
C ARG A 261 -2.01 5.80 -21.30
N GLN A 262 -2.03 7.11 -21.04
CA GLN A 262 -2.13 7.66 -19.68
C GLN A 262 -3.41 7.23 -18.97
N VAL A 263 -4.56 7.19 -19.66
CA VAL A 263 -5.82 6.68 -19.10
C VAL A 263 -5.70 5.20 -18.71
N VAL A 264 -5.06 4.38 -19.55
CA VAL A 264 -4.82 2.96 -19.24
C VAL A 264 -3.86 2.80 -18.06
N SER A 265 -2.77 3.58 -18.00
CA SER A 265 -1.89 3.61 -16.82
C SER A 265 -2.64 4.03 -15.55
N GLN A 266 -3.53 5.03 -15.62
CA GLN A 266 -4.35 5.47 -14.48
C GLN A 266 -5.30 4.38 -13.98
N ILE A 267 -5.87 3.57 -14.88
CA ILE A 267 -6.68 2.41 -14.51
C ILE A 267 -5.82 1.41 -13.73
N GLY A 268 -4.64 1.05 -14.25
CA GLY A 268 -3.76 0.10 -13.58
C GLY A 268 -3.17 0.63 -12.27
N ASN A 269 -2.83 1.92 -12.17
CA ASN A 269 -2.44 2.55 -10.91
C ASN A 269 -3.57 2.46 -9.87
N SER A 270 -4.82 2.65 -10.28
CA SER A 270 -5.98 2.51 -9.39
C SER A 270 -6.17 1.06 -8.91
N LEU A 271 -5.93 0.08 -9.78
CA LEU A 271 -5.95 -1.34 -9.42
C LEU A 271 -4.79 -1.71 -8.49
N GLY A 272 -3.60 -1.15 -8.74
CA GLY A 272 -2.44 -1.27 -7.86
C GLY A 272 -2.73 -0.72 -6.46
N TYR A 273 -3.46 0.39 -6.36
CA TYR A 273 -3.89 0.93 -5.07
C TYR A 273 -4.89 0.01 -4.36
N VAL A 274 -5.89 -0.52 -5.07
CA VAL A 274 -6.84 -1.52 -4.52
C VAL A 274 -6.08 -2.74 -3.99
N ARG A 275 -5.13 -3.26 -4.76
CA ARG A 275 -4.26 -4.36 -4.34
C ARG A 275 -3.47 -3.99 -3.09
N MET A 276 -2.84 -2.82 -3.07
CA MET A 276 -2.01 -2.37 -1.95
C MET A 276 -2.80 -2.14 -0.66
N VAL A 277 -3.98 -1.52 -0.72
CA VAL A 277 -4.86 -1.32 0.44
C VAL A 277 -5.30 -2.66 1.04
N ARG A 278 -5.54 -3.66 0.19
CA ARG A 278 -5.86 -5.03 0.65
C ARG A 278 -4.66 -5.73 1.28
N THR A 279 -3.47 -5.66 0.65
CA THR A 279 -2.23 -6.17 1.24
C THR A 279 -1.96 -5.49 2.59
N ALA A 280 -2.19 -4.17 2.69
CA ALA A 280 -2.03 -3.41 3.91
C ALA A 280 -3.02 -3.85 5.00
N GLY A 281 -4.27 -4.12 4.64
CA GLY A 281 -5.26 -4.71 5.53
C GLY A 281 -4.82 -6.09 6.06
N MET A 282 -4.36 -6.98 5.17
CA MET A 282 -3.83 -8.29 5.56
C MET A 282 -2.62 -8.17 6.50
N ARG A 283 -1.69 -7.26 6.18
CA ARG A 283 -0.49 -7.01 7.02
C ARG A 283 -0.87 -6.46 8.40
N SER A 284 -1.88 -5.59 8.48
CA SER A 284 -2.42 -5.11 9.75
C SER A 284 -3.02 -6.25 10.58
N MET A 285 -3.63 -7.25 9.93
CA MET A 285 -4.22 -8.41 10.60
C MET A 285 -3.23 -9.52 10.94
N ALA A 286 -2.05 -9.52 10.34
CA ALA A 286 -1.08 -10.60 10.51
C ALA A 286 -0.67 -10.82 11.98
N GLY A 287 -0.50 -9.76 12.77
CA GLY A 287 -0.19 -9.89 14.20
C GLY A 287 -1.31 -10.48 15.06
N SER A 288 -2.53 -10.56 14.53
CA SER A 288 -3.67 -11.22 15.19
C SER A 288 -3.87 -12.66 14.74
N LEU A 289 -3.20 -13.10 13.67
CA LEU A 289 -3.30 -14.47 13.17
C LEU A 289 -2.62 -15.48 14.09
N ASP A 290 -1.57 -15.11 14.81
CA ASP A 290 -0.89 -16.02 15.77
C ASP A 290 -1.86 -16.60 16.81
N PHE A 291 -2.87 -15.82 17.20
CA PHE A 291 -3.94 -16.25 18.12
C PHE A 291 -4.98 -17.17 17.46
N LEU A 292 -5.13 -17.09 16.13
CA LEU A 292 -6.01 -17.96 15.33
C LEU A 292 -5.31 -19.25 14.89
N GLU A 293 -4.00 -19.22 14.63
CA GLU A 293 -3.20 -20.39 14.24
C GLU A 293 -2.85 -21.28 15.44
N ALA A 294 -2.64 -20.70 16.62
CA ALA A 294 -2.46 -21.46 17.86
C ALA A 294 -3.73 -22.20 18.31
N ALA A 295 -4.87 -21.94 17.66
CA ALA A 295 -6.14 -22.60 17.91
C ALA A 295 -6.14 -23.99 17.22
N PRO A 296 -6.11 -25.11 17.97
CA PRO A 296 -5.95 -26.47 17.42
C PRO A 296 -7.06 -26.92 16.45
N TRP A 297 -8.14 -26.15 16.30
CA TRP A 297 -9.28 -26.43 15.42
C TRP A 297 -9.15 -25.82 14.01
N LEU A 298 -8.26 -24.86 13.78
CA LEU A 298 -8.05 -24.27 12.45
C LEU A 298 -7.46 -25.28 11.43
N GLY A 299 -6.88 -26.38 11.92
CA GLY A 299 -6.32 -27.47 11.11
C GLY A 299 -7.35 -28.41 10.48
N LYS A 300 -8.64 -28.35 10.87
CA LYS A 300 -9.70 -29.15 10.23
C LYS A 300 -10.29 -28.40 9.05
N ARG A 301 -9.63 -28.54 7.91
CA ARG A 301 -10.10 -28.06 6.59
C ARG A 301 -11.25 -28.94 6.09
N GLU A 302 -12.39 -28.95 6.78
CA GLU A 302 -13.57 -29.63 6.26
C GLU A 302 -14.27 -28.76 5.21
N GLN A 303 -14.57 -29.41 4.10
CA GLN A 303 -15.18 -28.84 2.90
C GLN A 303 -16.64 -28.50 3.20
N GLY A 304 -16.92 -27.26 3.57
CA GLY A 304 -18.27 -26.75 3.77
C GLY A 304 -18.25 -25.23 3.93
N ALA A 305 -18.61 -24.51 2.87
CA ALA A 305 -18.39 -23.07 2.71
C ALA A 305 -19.30 -22.14 3.56
N ASP A 306 -20.03 -22.63 4.57
CA ASP A 306 -20.97 -21.78 5.33
C ASP A 306 -21.09 -22.09 6.84
N SER A 307 -20.29 -23.02 7.38
CA SER A 307 -20.33 -23.35 8.82
C SER A 307 -19.16 -22.71 9.57
N LEU A 308 -19.10 -21.37 9.60
CA LEU A 308 -18.06 -20.64 10.33
C LEU A 308 -18.55 -20.21 11.72
N THR A 309 -18.59 -21.23 12.60
CA THR A 309 -17.94 -21.28 13.92
C THR A 309 -18.18 -20.11 14.88
N ASN A 310 -19.23 -20.22 15.69
CA ASN A 310 -19.37 -19.53 16.98
C ASN A 310 -18.48 -20.23 18.04
N GLU A 311 -17.24 -20.54 17.71
CA GLU A 311 -16.40 -21.46 18.50
C GLU A 311 -15.85 -20.78 19.75
N PHE A 312 -15.54 -19.47 19.69
CA PHE A 312 -15.20 -18.72 20.90
C PHE A 312 -16.42 -18.67 21.83
N LEU A 313 -17.62 -18.47 21.27
CA LEU A 313 -18.87 -18.47 22.04
C LEU A 313 -19.17 -19.85 22.64
N GLU A 314 -18.99 -20.94 21.90
CA GLU A 314 -19.17 -22.31 22.38
C GLU A 314 -18.17 -22.66 23.51
N ALA A 315 -16.91 -22.25 23.36
CA ALA A 315 -15.90 -22.41 24.41
C ALA A 315 -16.26 -21.59 25.66
N ALA A 316 -16.71 -20.34 25.48
CA ALA A 316 -17.15 -19.48 26.59
C ALA A 316 -18.37 -20.08 27.31
N GLU A 317 -19.34 -20.60 26.56
CA GLU A 317 -20.53 -21.26 27.12
C GLU A 317 -20.18 -22.53 27.91
N SER A 318 -19.14 -23.26 27.51
CA SER A 318 -18.67 -24.45 28.23
C SER A 318 -17.88 -24.11 29.51
N ALA A 319 -17.21 -22.96 29.54
CA ALA A 319 -16.27 -22.61 30.60
C ALA A 319 -16.85 -21.67 31.67
N CYS A 320 -17.76 -20.76 31.31
CA CYS A 320 -18.31 -19.77 32.24
C CYS A 320 -19.72 -19.26 31.87
N SER A 321 -20.52 -18.96 32.88
CA SER A 321 -21.88 -18.42 32.70
C SER A 321 -21.95 -16.89 32.64
N ASP A 322 -20.81 -16.19 32.71
CA ASP A 322 -20.75 -14.73 32.74
C ASP A 322 -21.16 -14.12 31.38
N ALA A 323 -22.10 -13.18 31.42
CA ALA A 323 -22.62 -12.50 30.23
C ALA A 323 -21.53 -11.67 29.54
N ALA A 324 -20.62 -11.05 30.28
CA ALA A 324 -19.54 -10.24 29.71
C ALA A 324 -18.55 -11.09 28.89
N VAL A 325 -18.26 -12.30 29.36
CA VAL A 325 -17.36 -13.25 28.68
C VAL A 325 -18.01 -13.77 27.39
N LYS A 326 -19.31 -14.06 27.41
CA LYS A 326 -20.07 -14.46 26.22
C LYS A 326 -20.15 -13.37 25.16
N GLU A 327 -20.35 -12.12 25.58
CA GLU A 327 -20.35 -10.98 24.67
C GLU A 327 -18.96 -10.76 24.03
N GLY A 328 -17.89 -10.85 24.82
CA GLY A 328 -16.51 -10.79 24.32
C GLY A 328 -16.20 -11.92 23.33
N ALA A 329 -16.67 -13.13 23.61
CA ALA A 329 -16.52 -14.28 22.73
C ALA A 329 -17.27 -14.11 21.39
N HIS A 330 -18.50 -13.60 21.44
CA HIS A 330 -19.27 -13.29 20.23
C HIS A 330 -18.58 -12.23 19.36
N LEU A 331 -17.98 -11.20 19.99
CA LEU A 331 -17.19 -10.19 19.28
C LEU A 331 -15.92 -10.79 18.66
N ALA A 332 -15.26 -11.73 19.35
CA ALA A 332 -14.10 -12.45 18.81
C ALA A 332 -14.47 -13.31 17.59
N ASP A 333 -15.57 -14.05 17.64
CA ASP A 333 -16.10 -14.81 16.50
C ASP A 333 -16.48 -13.89 15.32
N ALA A 334 -17.07 -12.73 15.60
CA ALA A 334 -17.37 -11.73 14.57
C ALA A 334 -16.09 -11.15 13.93
N ALA A 335 -15.07 -10.87 14.75
CA ALA A 335 -13.77 -10.39 14.29
C ALA A 335 -13.06 -11.46 13.44
N ALA A 336 -13.01 -12.71 13.89
CA ALA A 336 -12.41 -13.83 13.17
C ALA A 336 -13.07 -14.07 11.81
N ARG A 337 -14.42 -14.03 11.75
CA ARG A 337 -15.16 -14.08 10.48
C ARG A 337 -14.83 -12.91 9.56
N SER A 338 -14.73 -11.70 10.10
CA SER A 338 -14.36 -10.52 9.32
C SER A 338 -12.94 -10.62 8.75
N VAL A 339 -11.99 -11.10 9.56
CA VAL A 339 -10.60 -11.37 9.14
C VAL A 339 -10.61 -12.39 8.00
N ARG A 340 -11.25 -13.54 8.20
CA ARG A 340 -11.29 -14.61 7.20
C ARG A 340 -11.92 -14.19 5.88
N ARG A 341 -13.02 -13.42 5.91
CA ARG A 341 -13.62 -12.82 4.70
C ARG A 341 -12.66 -11.88 3.97
N CYS A 342 -11.84 -11.12 4.69
CA CYS A 342 -10.81 -10.28 4.08
C CYS A 342 -9.71 -11.11 3.38
N PHE A 343 -9.36 -12.29 3.92
CA PHE A 343 -8.36 -13.20 3.35
C PHE A 343 -8.88 -14.06 2.19
N GLU A 344 -10.07 -14.67 2.30
CA GLU A 344 -10.65 -15.50 1.24
C GLU A 344 -11.00 -14.67 -0.01
N ALA A 345 -11.34 -13.40 0.17
CA ALA A 345 -11.63 -12.49 -0.94
C ALA A 345 -10.37 -11.85 -1.56
N SER A 346 -9.15 -12.07 -1.02
CA SER A 346 -7.94 -11.37 -1.47
C SER A 346 -7.17 -12.10 -2.58
N THR A 347 -7.28 -13.42 -2.71
CA THR A 347 -6.50 -14.21 -3.67
C THR A 347 -6.92 -14.03 -5.12
N ASP A 348 -8.18 -13.68 -5.40
CA ASP A 348 -8.73 -13.50 -6.76
C ASP A 348 -9.44 -12.16 -6.99
N HIS A 349 -9.15 -11.15 -6.15
CA HIS A 349 -9.96 -9.92 -6.16
C HIS A 349 -9.93 -9.16 -7.48
N LEU A 350 -8.76 -9.08 -8.14
CA LEU A 350 -8.63 -8.39 -9.43
C LEU A 350 -9.45 -9.10 -10.51
N ASN A 351 -9.49 -10.44 -10.49
CA ASN A 351 -10.33 -11.25 -11.37
C ASN A 351 -11.82 -11.01 -11.10
N LEU A 352 -12.23 -11.00 -9.83
CA LEU A 352 -13.61 -10.70 -9.44
C LEU A 352 -14.03 -9.29 -9.89
N LEU A 353 -13.15 -8.29 -9.72
CA LEU A 353 -13.41 -6.93 -10.21
C LEU A 353 -13.56 -6.91 -11.72
N ALA A 354 -12.66 -7.57 -12.46
CA ALA A 354 -12.76 -7.66 -13.91
C ALA A 354 -14.10 -8.28 -14.36
N ASP A 355 -14.56 -9.34 -13.69
CA ASP A 355 -15.85 -9.97 -13.97
C ASP A 355 -17.04 -9.06 -13.65
N VAL A 356 -16.98 -8.28 -12.56
CA VAL A 356 -18.00 -7.28 -12.21
C VAL A 356 -18.08 -6.20 -13.30
N PHE A 357 -16.94 -5.69 -13.76
CA PHE A 357 -16.89 -4.70 -14.83
C PHE A 357 -17.35 -5.29 -16.17
N ALA A 358 -16.93 -6.50 -16.52
CA ALA A 358 -17.37 -7.18 -17.74
C ALA A 358 -18.90 -7.31 -17.77
N LYS A 359 -19.53 -7.73 -16.65
CA LYS A 359 -20.99 -7.80 -16.51
C LYS A 359 -21.66 -6.43 -16.59
N ALA A 360 -21.09 -5.42 -15.90
CA ALA A 360 -21.64 -4.07 -15.88
C ALA A 360 -21.58 -3.39 -17.26
N LEU A 361 -20.52 -3.67 -18.03
CA LEU A 361 -20.26 -3.10 -19.35
C LEU A 361 -20.93 -3.90 -20.48
N ALA A 362 -21.32 -5.15 -20.26
CA ALA A 362 -22.03 -5.96 -21.25
C ALA A 362 -23.35 -5.34 -21.74
N ARG A 363 -24.04 -4.55 -20.89
CA ARG A 363 -25.29 -3.85 -21.25
C ARG A 363 -25.06 -2.59 -22.10
N PRO A 364 -24.23 -1.62 -21.68
CA PRO A 364 -23.98 -0.39 -22.46
C PRO A 364 -23.10 -0.60 -23.69
N LEU A 365 -22.19 -1.58 -23.70
CA LEU A 365 -21.35 -1.91 -24.86
C LEU A 365 -21.87 -3.07 -25.72
N GLY A 366 -23.03 -3.64 -25.35
CA GLY A 366 -23.63 -4.83 -25.95
C GLY A 366 -24.08 -4.63 -27.40
N GLY A 367 -23.14 -4.72 -28.34
CA GLY A 367 -23.40 -4.85 -29.78
C GLY A 367 -22.36 -4.18 -30.69
N GLY A 368 -21.55 -3.25 -30.18
CA GLY A 368 -20.58 -2.52 -30.99
C GLY A 368 -19.36 -3.36 -31.37
N VAL A 369 -18.84 -3.19 -32.59
CA VAL A 369 -17.56 -3.80 -33.03
C VAL A 369 -16.36 -3.16 -32.30
N ALA A 370 -16.49 -1.89 -31.89
CA ALA A 370 -15.43 -1.06 -31.32
C ALA A 370 -14.68 -1.67 -30.11
N PRO A 371 -15.35 -2.18 -29.05
CA PRO A 371 -14.67 -2.71 -27.87
C PRO A 371 -13.86 -3.95 -28.18
N ARG A 372 -14.30 -4.74 -29.17
CA ARG A 372 -13.62 -5.97 -29.61
C ARG A 372 -12.31 -5.72 -30.36
N LEU A 373 -11.99 -4.46 -30.66
CA LEU A 373 -10.77 -4.09 -31.39
C LEU A 373 -9.64 -3.60 -30.47
N PHE A 374 -9.86 -3.51 -29.15
CA PHE A 374 -8.88 -2.96 -28.22
C PHE A 374 -7.53 -3.70 -28.25
N HIS A 375 -7.52 -5.03 -28.43
CA HIS A 375 -6.29 -5.83 -28.51
C HIS A 375 -5.34 -5.37 -29.64
N LEU A 376 -5.86 -4.83 -30.73
CA LEU A 376 -5.07 -4.30 -31.86
C LEU A 376 -4.45 -2.93 -31.57
N LEU A 377 -4.96 -2.23 -30.55
CA LEU A 377 -4.43 -0.94 -30.11
C LEU A 377 -3.25 -1.09 -29.15
N VAL A 378 -3.15 -2.24 -28.47
CA VAL A 378 -2.10 -2.53 -27.49
C VAL A 378 -0.70 -2.39 -28.08
N PRO A 379 -0.37 -2.91 -29.29
CA PRO A 379 0.94 -2.67 -29.90
C PRO A 379 1.28 -1.18 -30.10
N ALA A 380 0.32 -0.38 -30.57
CA ALA A 380 0.54 1.05 -30.79
C ALA A 380 0.74 1.82 -29.48
N MET A 381 -0.06 1.51 -28.45
CA MET A 381 0.13 2.06 -27.10
C MET A 381 1.44 1.57 -26.47
N GLY A 382 1.83 0.32 -26.70
CA GLY A 382 3.08 -0.26 -26.22
C GLY A 382 4.30 0.46 -26.78
N CYS A 383 4.33 0.76 -28.08
CA CYS A 383 5.37 1.61 -28.65
C CYS A 383 5.40 3.01 -27.99
N CYS A 384 4.23 3.62 -27.79
CA CYS A 384 4.13 4.93 -27.13
C CYS A 384 4.60 4.90 -25.67
N PHE A 385 4.30 3.81 -24.96
CA PHE A 385 4.74 3.58 -23.60
C PHE A 385 6.26 3.44 -23.52
N LEU A 386 6.86 2.61 -24.37
CA LEU A 386 8.31 2.41 -24.40
C LEU A 386 9.05 3.70 -24.74
N ASP A 387 8.54 4.51 -25.67
CA ASP A 387 9.08 5.85 -25.95
C ASP A 387 9.06 6.72 -24.68
N SER A 388 7.92 6.79 -23.99
CA SER A 388 7.76 7.61 -22.77
C SER A 388 8.61 7.15 -21.59
N LEU A 389 8.76 5.83 -21.40
CA LEU A 389 9.56 5.24 -20.33
C LEU A 389 11.05 5.53 -20.54
N LEU A 390 11.54 5.38 -21.77
CA LEU A 390 12.93 5.67 -22.08
C LEU A 390 13.24 7.17 -21.98
N PHE A 391 12.31 8.02 -22.43
CA PHE A 391 12.43 9.48 -22.23
C PHE A 391 12.49 9.85 -20.74
N GLY A 392 11.65 9.25 -19.89
CA GLY A 392 11.69 9.42 -18.44
C GLY A 392 13.03 9.00 -17.82
N ARG A 393 13.56 7.84 -18.22
CA ARG A 393 14.87 7.34 -17.78
C ARG A 393 16.03 8.27 -18.21
N GLU A 394 15.97 8.83 -19.41
CA GLU A 394 16.97 9.79 -19.89
C GLU A 394 16.95 11.11 -19.10
N LEU A 395 15.77 11.61 -18.74
CA LEU A 395 15.63 12.81 -17.90
C LEU A 395 16.24 12.61 -16.50
N LEU A 396 16.02 11.43 -15.91
CA LEU A 396 16.62 11.04 -14.63
C LEU A 396 18.15 10.96 -14.72
N ALA A 397 18.66 10.29 -15.75
CA ALA A 397 20.10 10.11 -15.96
C ALA A 397 20.84 11.44 -16.15
N LYS A 398 20.23 12.40 -16.85
CA LYS A 398 20.81 13.73 -17.08
C LYS A 398 20.83 14.63 -15.84
N ARG A 399 20.33 14.17 -14.68
CA ARG A 399 20.12 14.99 -13.46
C ARG A 399 19.58 16.37 -13.83
N ALA A 400 18.57 16.42 -14.72
CA ALA A 400 18.02 17.67 -15.23
C ALA A 400 17.16 18.37 -14.15
N VAL A 401 17.77 18.70 -13.02
CA VAL A 401 17.30 19.69 -12.06
C VAL A 401 17.56 21.04 -12.71
N THR A 402 16.62 21.47 -13.54
CA THR A 402 16.56 22.88 -13.91
C THR A 402 16.06 23.65 -12.68
N PRO A 403 16.59 24.86 -12.39
CA PRO A 403 16.17 25.68 -11.24
C PRO A 403 14.70 26.14 -11.33
N THR A 404 14.07 25.94 -12.48
CA THR A 404 12.61 25.90 -12.66
C THR A 404 12.28 24.44 -12.97
N GLY A 405 11.48 23.79 -12.13
CA GLY A 405 11.35 22.33 -12.07
C GLY A 405 11.19 21.59 -13.40
N ALA A 406 11.45 20.28 -13.37
CA ALA A 406 11.35 19.41 -14.54
C ALA A 406 10.03 19.63 -15.30
N LYS A 407 10.10 20.04 -16.56
CA LYS A 407 8.92 20.19 -17.44
C LYS A 407 8.29 18.83 -17.82
N GLY A 408 8.83 17.72 -17.36
CA GLY A 408 8.34 16.38 -17.66
C GLY A 408 8.47 15.44 -16.46
N ASP A 409 7.56 14.48 -16.38
CA ASP A 409 7.54 13.44 -15.36
C ASP A 409 8.79 12.56 -15.49
N ALA A 410 9.56 12.46 -14.40
CA ALA A 410 10.80 11.71 -14.33
C ALA A 410 10.48 10.30 -13.82
N VAL A 411 10.14 9.40 -14.74
CA VAL A 411 9.58 8.07 -14.42
C VAL A 411 10.66 6.99 -14.46
N LEU A 412 10.85 6.26 -13.36
CA LEU A 412 11.75 5.10 -13.26
C LEU A 412 11.09 3.80 -13.78
N PHE A 413 9.82 3.63 -13.43
CA PHE A 413 8.97 2.48 -13.71
C PHE A 413 7.51 2.95 -13.86
N ASP A 414 6.70 2.23 -14.64
CA ASP A 414 5.26 2.49 -14.78
C ASP A 414 4.54 1.17 -15.08
N ASP A 415 4.50 0.28 -14.08
CA ASP A 415 3.83 -1.02 -14.19
C ASP A 415 2.29 -0.86 -14.25
N GLY A 416 1.79 0.33 -13.88
CA GLY A 416 0.39 0.71 -14.03
C GLY A 416 -0.12 0.56 -15.45
N PHE A 417 0.72 0.84 -16.47
CA PHE A 417 0.33 0.61 -17.85
C PHE A 417 0.06 -0.88 -18.12
N ALA A 418 0.97 -1.76 -17.72
CA ALA A 418 0.87 -3.21 -17.93
C ALA A 418 -0.38 -3.79 -17.25
N VAL A 419 -0.59 -3.45 -15.98
CA VAL A 419 -1.75 -3.88 -15.19
C VAL A 419 -3.05 -3.35 -15.80
N GLY A 420 -3.05 -2.11 -16.26
CA GLY A 420 -4.20 -1.50 -16.93
C GLY A 420 -4.56 -2.21 -18.23
N VAL A 421 -3.58 -2.52 -19.08
CA VAL A 421 -3.82 -3.26 -20.34
C VAL A 421 -4.38 -4.64 -20.06
N ALA A 422 -3.76 -5.41 -19.15
CA ALA A 422 -4.22 -6.76 -18.78
C ALA A 422 -5.67 -6.72 -18.28
N PHE A 423 -5.99 -5.75 -17.42
CA PHE A 423 -7.35 -5.58 -16.91
C PHE A 423 -8.36 -5.24 -18.00
N VAL A 424 -8.06 -4.32 -18.91
CA VAL A 424 -8.99 -3.94 -20.00
C VAL A 424 -9.19 -5.09 -20.98
N LEU A 425 -8.13 -5.87 -21.30
CA LEU A 425 -8.24 -7.08 -22.10
C LEU A 425 -9.17 -8.10 -21.46
N ARG A 426 -9.02 -8.33 -20.15
CA ARG A 426 -9.88 -9.25 -19.38
C ARG A 426 -11.34 -8.79 -19.34
N VAL A 427 -11.59 -7.50 -19.11
CA VAL A 427 -12.94 -6.91 -19.08
C VAL A 427 -13.66 -7.05 -20.42
N PHE A 428 -12.94 -6.91 -21.55
CA PHE A 428 -13.49 -7.11 -22.89
C PHE A 428 -13.39 -8.55 -23.41
N ALA A 429 -12.85 -9.47 -22.61
CA ALA A 429 -12.62 -10.88 -22.98
C ALA A 429 -11.78 -11.05 -24.27
N LEU A 430 -10.69 -10.28 -24.39
CA LEU A 430 -9.81 -10.23 -25.56
C LEU A 430 -8.46 -10.91 -25.36
N ASP A 431 -8.30 -11.68 -24.29
CA ASP A 431 -7.02 -12.31 -23.93
C ASP A 431 -6.49 -13.22 -25.05
N LYS A 432 -7.37 -14.07 -25.62
CA LYS A 432 -7.03 -14.98 -26.72
C LYS A 432 -6.69 -14.22 -28.01
N ASP A 433 -7.46 -13.19 -28.33
CA ASP A 433 -7.25 -12.38 -29.52
C ASP A 433 -5.91 -11.62 -29.43
N PHE A 434 -5.57 -11.10 -28.24
CA PHE A 434 -4.28 -10.47 -28.01
C PHE A 434 -3.11 -11.46 -28.07
N GLN A 435 -3.23 -12.63 -27.46
CA GLN A 435 -2.20 -13.67 -27.53
C GLN A 435 -1.91 -14.10 -28.98
N SER A 436 -2.93 -14.13 -29.84
CA SER A 436 -2.78 -14.43 -31.28
C SER A 436 -1.92 -13.42 -32.06
N LEU A 437 -1.70 -12.22 -31.51
CA LEU A 437 -0.82 -11.22 -32.13
C LEU A 437 0.67 -11.57 -31.95
N HIS A 438 1.02 -12.40 -30.95
CA HIS A 438 2.41 -12.71 -30.60
C HIS A 438 3.28 -11.45 -30.45
N TRP A 439 2.70 -10.34 -29.95
CA TRP A 439 3.34 -9.03 -29.91
C TRP A 439 4.66 -9.00 -29.12
N PHE A 440 4.74 -9.73 -28.02
CA PHE A 440 5.98 -9.79 -27.22
C PHE A 440 7.08 -10.67 -27.83
N GLN A 441 6.75 -11.46 -28.86
CA GLN A 441 7.71 -12.30 -29.60
C GLN A 441 8.29 -11.58 -30.82
N THR A 442 7.94 -10.31 -31.05
CA THR A 442 8.37 -9.58 -32.23
C THR A 442 9.82 -9.16 -32.16
N GLU A 443 10.55 -9.36 -33.26
CA GLU A 443 11.89 -8.84 -33.41
C GLU A 443 11.86 -7.33 -33.71
N ILE A 444 12.66 -6.57 -32.95
CA ILE A 444 12.91 -5.15 -33.22
C ILE A 444 14.10 -5.09 -34.17
N ALA A 445 13.88 -4.65 -35.42
CA ALA A 445 14.93 -4.50 -36.43
C ALA A 445 15.66 -3.15 -36.31
N ASP A 446 16.94 -3.10 -36.70
CA ASP A 446 17.74 -1.86 -36.64
C ASP A 446 17.19 -0.75 -37.55
N SER A 447 16.53 -1.12 -38.66
CA SER A 447 15.83 -0.19 -39.55
C SER A 447 14.70 0.56 -38.88
N ASP A 448 14.00 -0.09 -37.94
CA ASP A 448 12.83 0.47 -37.28
C ASP A 448 13.23 1.47 -36.18
N VAL A 449 14.40 1.26 -35.58
CA VAL A 449 15.00 2.15 -34.57
C VAL A 449 15.62 3.39 -35.21
N ALA A 450 16.27 3.24 -36.38
CA ALA A 450 16.87 4.36 -37.12
C ALA A 450 15.85 5.42 -37.57
N VAL A 451 14.63 4.99 -37.94
CA VAL A 451 13.53 5.88 -38.35
C VAL A 451 13.00 6.73 -37.19
N GLY A 452 13.12 6.25 -35.94
CA GLY A 452 12.78 7.02 -34.74
C GLY A 452 13.70 8.22 -34.54
N ARG A 453 15.02 7.99 -34.66
CA ARG A 453 16.05 9.03 -34.45
C ARG A 453 16.14 10.08 -35.55
N ALA A 454 15.98 9.70 -36.81
CA ALA A 454 16.02 10.65 -37.92
C ALA A 454 14.96 11.76 -37.79
N ARG A 455 13.94 11.56 -36.96
CA ARG A 455 12.86 12.53 -36.70
C ARG A 455 13.03 13.34 -35.42
N GLU A 456 13.70 12.82 -34.39
CA GLU A 456 14.14 13.62 -33.23
C GLU A 456 15.24 14.62 -33.62
N ALA A 457 16.12 14.24 -34.56
CA ALA A 457 17.17 15.09 -35.09
C ALA A 457 16.67 16.17 -36.07
N ALA A 458 15.42 16.11 -36.55
CA ALA A 458 14.87 17.06 -37.51
C ALA A 458 14.62 18.48 -36.95
N GLY A 459 15.08 18.77 -35.72
CA GLY A 459 15.03 20.07 -35.07
C GLY A 459 16.38 20.68 -34.67
N LEU A 460 17.52 20.05 -34.99
CA LEU A 460 18.86 20.59 -34.67
C LEU A 460 19.85 20.39 -35.83
N PRO A 461 20.77 21.35 -36.06
CA PRO A 461 21.72 21.28 -37.17
C PRO A 461 22.68 20.09 -37.02
N PHE A 462 22.92 19.44 -38.15
CA PHE A 462 23.61 18.18 -38.30
C PHE A 462 25.13 18.39 -38.35
N GLN A 463 25.87 17.98 -37.31
CA GLN A 463 27.32 17.75 -37.41
C GLN A 463 27.76 16.51 -36.63
N ASP A 464 28.60 15.73 -37.33
CA ASP A 464 29.51 14.66 -36.90
C ASP A 464 28.99 13.52 -36.03
N SER A 465 28.81 12.33 -36.63
CA SER A 465 29.35 11.02 -36.17
C SER A 465 28.50 9.81 -36.62
N GLN A 466 28.68 9.34 -37.86
CA GLN A 466 28.02 8.11 -38.35
C GLN A 466 28.37 6.85 -37.51
N ARG A 467 29.56 6.79 -36.88
CA ARG A 467 29.93 5.68 -35.97
C ARG A 467 29.25 5.75 -34.61
N SER A 468 29.02 6.95 -34.06
CA SER A 468 28.23 7.15 -32.83
C SER A 468 26.76 6.79 -33.06
N ALA A 469 26.24 7.11 -34.24
CA ALA A 469 24.85 6.83 -34.61
C ALA A 469 24.52 5.33 -34.60
N VAL A 470 25.40 4.47 -35.15
CA VAL A 470 25.20 3.01 -35.17
C VAL A 470 25.26 2.41 -33.77
N GLN A 471 26.27 2.77 -32.98
CA GLN A 471 26.41 2.32 -31.59
C GLN A 471 25.17 2.69 -30.79
N ALA A 472 24.74 3.94 -30.91
CA ALA A 472 23.62 4.43 -30.12
C ALA A 472 22.25 3.90 -30.64
N VAL A 473 22.14 3.48 -31.92
CA VAL A 473 20.97 2.73 -32.42
C VAL A 473 20.93 1.32 -31.83
N ALA A 474 22.07 0.63 -31.75
CA ALA A 474 22.18 -0.66 -31.08
C ALA A 474 21.83 -0.54 -29.58
N ASP A 475 22.32 0.51 -28.91
CA ASP A 475 21.99 0.78 -27.50
C ASP A 475 20.50 1.07 -27.29
N ARG A 476 19.85 1.77 -28.23
CA ARG A 476 18.41 2.02 -28.16
C ARG A 476 17.61 0.75 -28.40
N ARG A 477 18.06 -0.11 -29.32
CA ARG A 477 17.44 -1.42 -29.58
C ARG A 477 17.49 -2.29 -28.34
N THR A 478 18.65 -2.42 -27.69
CA THR A 478 18.79 -3.22 -26.47
C THR A 478 17.92 -2.69 -25.32
N GLN A 479 17.83 -1.36 -25.17
CA GLN A 479 16.92 -0.72 -24.21
C GLN A 479 15.44 -1.01 -24.50
N LEU A 480 15.02 -0.92 -25.77
CA LEU A 480 13.64 -1.22 -26.18
C LEU A 480 13.29 -2.69 -25.98
N THR A 481 14.18 -3.61 -26.37
CA THR A 481 13.98 -5.05 -26.16
C THR A 481 13.89 -5.40 -24.68
N SER A 482 14.76 -4.82 -23.84
CA SER A 482 14.72 -5.02 -22.39
C SER A 482 13.41 -4.48 -21.78
N ALA A 483 12.98 -3.28 -22.16
CA ALA A 483 11.76 -2.68 -21.66
C ALA A 483 10.50 -3.42 -22.16
N LEU A 484 10.51 -3.96 -23.39
CA LEU A 484 9.44 -4.82 -23.90
C LEU A 484 9.35 -6.13 -23.12
N GLY A 485 10.49 -6.72 -22.75
CA GLY A 485 10.53 -7.90 -21.87
C GLY A 485 10.00 -7.63 -20.46
N GLN A 486 10.34 -6.46 -19.89
CA GLN A 486 9.77 -6.02 -18.60
C GLN A 486 8.25 -5.83 -18.69
N LEU A 487 7.75 -5.23 -19.77
CA LEU A 487 6.31 -5.07 -20.02
C LEU A 487 5.60 -6.43 -20.15
N ALA A 488 6.20 -7.38 -20.85
CA ALA A 488 5.66 -8.73 -20.99
C ALA A 488 5.54 -9.43 -19.62
N ALA A 489 6.61 -9.40 -18.83
CA ALA A 489 6.61 -9.98 -17.48
C ALA A 489 5.58 -9.31 -16.56
N ALA A 490 5.41 -7.99 -16.65
CA ALA A 490 4.42 -7.26 -15.87
C ALA A 490 2.97 -7.54 -16.30
N MET A 491 2.73 -7.92 -17.57
CA MET A 491 1.41 -8.32 -18.06
C MET A 491 1.06 -9.78 -17.73
N GLU A 492 2.05 -10.65 -17.55
CA GLU A 492 1.83 -12.06 -17.18
C GLU A 492 1.78 -12.30 -15.66
N ALA A 493 2.29 -11.35 -14.86
CA ALA A 493 2.35 -11.44 -13.41
C ALA A 493 1.02 -11.28 -12.63
N PRO A 494 0.04 -10.45 -13.03
CA PRO A 494 -1.27 -10.36 -12.39
C PRO A 494 -2.21 -11.47 -12.86
#